data_AF-A0A3R1AE12-F1
#
_entry.id   AF-A0A3R1AE12-F1
#
_cell.length_a   1.000
_cell.length_b   1.000
_cell.length_c   1.000
_cell.angle_alpha   90.00
_cell.angle_beta   90.00
_cell.angle_gamma   90.00
#
_symmetry.space_group_name_H-M   'P 1'
#
loop_
_entity.id
_entity.type
_entity.pdbx_description
1 polymer ?
#
loop_
_entity_poly.entity_id
_entity_poly.type
_entity_poly.pdbx_seq_one_letter_code
_entity_poly.pdbx_strand_id
1 'polypeptide(L)'
;MPYADQQAMYDHIDELSQYNAELKSLRSADRVAFRNKYSGQFSMSEIIRRSQIQLKNLHKQRYEVYSDPTLTARQQAVRALMIELNMKKVVDRFYREYREKVGE
;
A
#
# COMPACT_ATOMS: atom_id res chain seq x y z
N MET A 1 9.11 8.19 -9.89
CA MET A 1 9.51 6.78 -10.05
C MET A 1 8.61 5.95 -9.15
N PRO A 2 8.15 4.75 -9.55
CA PRO A 2 7.22 3.93 -8.76
C PRO A 2 7.65 3.76 -7.29
N TYR A 3 8.96 3.72 -7.05
CA TYR A 3 9.55 3.60 -5.72
C TYR A 3 9.29 4.78 -4.78
N ALA A 4 9.27 6.02 -5.30
CA ALA A 4 8.98 7.20 -4.47
C ALA A 4 7.51 7.22 -4.06
N ASP A 5 6.61 6.93 -5.01
CA ASP A 5 5.17 6.83 -4.75
C ASP A 5 4.87 5.69 -3.74
N GLN A 6 5.60 4.58 -3.83
CA GLN A 6 5.53 3.45 -2.89
C GLN A 6 6.01 3.82 -1.49
N GLN A 7 7.14 4.54 -1.37
CA GLN A 7 7.65 4.95 -0.08
C GLN A 7 6.64 5.85 0.64
N ALA A 8 6.11 6.87 -0.05
CA ALA A 8 5.08 7.73 0.51
C ALA A 8 3.80 6.95 0.89
N MET A 9 3.44 5.90 0.15
CA MET A 9 2.33 5.01 0.55
C MET A 9 2.64 4.31 1.88
N TYR A 10 3.87 3.84 2.09
CA TYR A 10 4.26 3.24 3.36
C TYR A 10 4.27 4.25 4.51
N ASP A 11 4.68 5.49 4.26
CA ASP A 11 4.63 6.56 5.27
C ASP A 11 3.17 6.81 5.72
N HIS A 12 2.21 6.85 4.80
CA HIS A 12 0.78 6.91 5.14
C HIS A 12 0.26 5.67 5.86
N ILE A 13 0.77 4.48 5.55
CA ILE A 13 0.42 3.25 6.29
C ILE A 13 0.88 3.35 7.74
N ASP A 14 2.09 3.85 7.96
CA ASP A 14 2.65 4.03 9.30
C ASP A 14 1.84 5.07 10.08
N GLU A 15 1.45 6.18 9.44
CA GLU A 15 0.52 7.16 10.02
C GLU A 15 -0.82 6.51 10.43
N LEU A 16 -1.45 5.76 9.52
CA LEU A 16 -2.71 5.04 9.80
C LEU A 16 -2.57 4.01 10.93
N SER A 17 -1.37 3.46 11.13
CA SER A 17 -1.09 2.54 12.25
C SER A 17 -1.12 3.24 13.61
N GLN A 18 -0.76 4.53 13.67
CA GLN A 18 -0.75 5.32 14.90
C GLN A 18 -2.18 5.52 15.43
N TYR A 19 -3.17 5.75 14.56
CA TYR A 19 -4.58 5.82 14.95
C TYR A 19 -5.07 4.52 15.62
N ASN A 20 -4.59 3.37 15.16
CA ASN A 20 -4.90 2.09 15.80
C ASN A 20 -4.25 1.95 17.18
N ALA A 21 -3.05 2.50 17.38
CA ALA A 21 -2.39 2.53 18.68
C ALA A 21 -3.14 3.47 19.65
N GLU A 22 -3.50 4.67 19.20
CA GLU A 22 -4.24 5.65 19.99
C GLU A 22 -5.63 5.14 20.39
N LEU A 23 -6.36 4.51 19.46
CA LEU A 23 -7.65 3.90 19.77
C LEU A 23 -7.56 2.85 20.88
N LYS A 24 -6.44 2.12 20.98
CA LYS A 24 -6.21 1.11 22.03
C LYS A 24 -5.87 1.73 23.38
N SER A 25 -5.27 2.93 23.42
CA SER A 25 -4.99 3.64 24.68
C SER A 25 -6.23 4.33 25.27
N LEU A 26 -7.23 4.65 24.43
CA LEU A 26 -8.45 5.31 24.86
C LEU A 26 -9.45 4.35 25.54
N ARG A 27 -10.29 4.90 26.43
CA ARG A 27 -11.32 4.15 27.17
C ARG A 27 -12.71 4.72 26.90
N SER A 28 -13.72 3.87 27.07
CA SER A 28 -15.15 4.25 27.15
C SER A 28 -15.60 5.25 26.08
N ALA A 29 -16.16 6.40 26.46
CA ALA A 29 -16.75 7.38 25.55
C ALA A 29 -15.72 7.99 24.59
N ASP A 30 -14.49 8.27 25.07
CA ASP A 30 -13.43 8.85 24.26
C ASP A 30 -13.03 7.91 23.12
N ARG A 31 -13.00 6.61 23.38
CA ARG A 31 -12.73 5.60 22.36
C ARG A 31 -13.80 5.58 21.26
N VAL A 32 -15.07 5.72 21.62
CA VAL A 32 -16.17 5.76 20.64
C VAL A 32 -16.12 7.05 19.82
N ALA A 33 -15.92 8.20 20.47
CA ALA A 33 -15.80 9.49 19.80
C ALA A 33 -14.61 9.50 18.82
N PHE A 34 -13.45 8.99 19.26
CA PHE A 34 -12.26 8.88 18.42
C PHE A 34 -12.48 7.97 17.22
N ARG A 35 -13.11 6.81 17.43
CA ARG A 35 -13.43 5.88 16.33
C ARG A 35 -14.35 6.51 15.29
N ASN A 36 -15.36 7.27 15.73
CA ASN A 36 -16.29 7.94 14.83
C ASN A 36 -15.59 9.05 14.05
N LYS A 37 -14.76 9.86 14.74
CA LYS A 37 -14.00 10.96 14.13
C LYS A 37 -13.05 10.47 13.04
N TYR A 38 -12.36 9.36 13.27
CA TYR A 38 -11.36 8.81 12.35
C TYR A 38 -11.81 7.51 11.66
N SER A 39 -13.12 7.38 11.43
CA SER A 39 -13.73 6.18 10.83
C SER A 39 -13.17 5.86 9.43
N GLY A 40 -12.83 6.90 8.66
CA GLY A 40 -12.13 6.81 7.39
C GLY A 40 -10.79 6.09 7.48
N GLN A 41 -9.92 6.54 8.39
CA GLN A 41 -8.61 5.97 8.66
C GLN A 41 -8.70 4.50 9.05
N PHE A 42 -9.66 4.14 9.93
CA PHE A 42 -9.86 2.74 10.32
C PHE A 42 -10.36 1.85 9.17
N SER A 43 -11.12 2.42 8.23
CA SER A 43 -11.63 1.68 7.07
C SER A 43 -10.55 1.30 6.05
N MET A 44 -9.35 1.89 6.14
CA MET A 44 -8.21 1.59 5.26
C MET A 44 -7.55 0.23 5.53
N SER A 45 -7.78 -0.39 6.68
CA SER A 45 -7.07 -1.61 7.13
C SER A 45 -7.03 -2.75 6.09
N GLU A 46 -8.17 -3.08 5.47
CA GLU A 46 -8.22 -4.13 4.46
C GLU A 46 -7.55 -3.72 3.14
N ILE A 47 -7.58 -2.43 2.78
CA ILE A 47 -6.91 -1.89 1.60
C ILE A 47 -5.39 -1.98 1.78
N ILE A 48 -4.88 -1.54 2.93
CA ILE A 48 -3.46 -1.64 3.30
C ILE A 48 -2.98 -3.09 3.14
N ARG A 49 -3.67 -4.03 3.79
CA ARG A 49 -3.31 -5.45 3.77
C ARG A 49 -3.26 -6.00 2.35
N ARG A 50 -4.28 -5.71 1.53
CA ARG A 50 -4.34 -6.16 0.13
C ARG A 50 -3.22 -5.55 -0.71
N SER A 51 -2.97 -4.26 -0.57
CA SER A 51 -1.92 -3.56 -1.31
C SER A 51 -0.54 -4.11 -0.98
N GLN A 52 -0.24 -4.34 0.30
CA GLN A 52 1.03 -4.93 0.73
C GLN A 52 1.25 -6.35 0.17
N ILE A 53 0.22 -7.20 0.20
CA ILE A 53 0.31 -8.56 -0.37
C ILE A 53 0.55 -8.50 -1.87
N GLN A 54 -0.17 -7.64 -2.59
CA GLN A 54 -0.01 -7.48 -4.04
C GLN A 54 1.39 -6.98 -4.40
N LEU A 55 1.90 -5.95 -3.71
CA LEU A 55 3.24 -5.43 -3.92
C LEU A 55 4.30 -6.49 -3.64
N LYS A 56 4.20 -7.23 -2.52
CA LYS A 56 5.12 -8.32 -2.20
C LYS A 56 5.20 -9.37 -3.33
N ASN A 57 4.05 -9.78 -3.84
CA ASN A 57 3.98 -10.76 -4.93
C ASN A 57 4.57 -10.20 -6.24
N LEU A 58 4.30 -8.94 -6.56
CA LEU A 58 4.87 -8.29 -7.75
C LEU A 58 6.39 -8.12 -7.63
N HIS A 59 6.93 -7.80 -6.45
CA HIS A 59 8.37 -7.74 -6.22
C HIS A 59 9.01 -9.12 -6.45
N LYS A 60 8.37 -10.18 -5.96
CA LYS A 60 8.83 -11.55 -6.20
C LYS A 60 8.83 -11.89 -7.70
N GLN A 61 7.75 -11.59 -8.42
CA GLN A 61 7.68 -11.80 -9.87
C GLN A 61 8.77 -11.03 -10.61
N ARG A 62 9.04 -9.78 -10.22
CA ARG A 62 10.12 -8.98 -10.82
C ARG A 62 11.49 -9.61 -10.59
N TYR A 63 11.74 -10.11 -9.39
CA TYR A 63 12.97 -10.83 -9.07
C TYR A 63 13.13 -12.12 -9.88
N GLU A 64 12.05 -12.90 -10.03
CA GLU A 64 12.02 -14.11 -10.85
C GLU A 64 12.35 -13.79 -12.31
N VAL A 65 11.84 -12.69 -12.87
CA VAL A 65 12.18 -12.25 -14.24
C VAL A 65 13.68 -12.01 -14.43
N TYR A 66 14.34 -11.36 -13.48
CA TYR A 66 15.79 -11.13 -13.56
C TYR A 66 16.63 -12.38 -13.29
N SER A 67 16.07 -13.35 -12.57
CA SER A 67 16.74 -14.61 -12.24
C SER A 67 16.54 -15.68 -13.32
N ASP A 68 15.66 -15.46 -14.28
CA ASP A 68 15.34 -16.42 -15.35
C ASP A 68 16.44 -16.41 -16.43
N PRO A 69 17.25 -17.49 -16.53
CA PRO A 69 18.36 -17.56 -17.49
C PRO A 69 17.89 -17.77 -18.93
N THR A 70 16.61 -18.09 -19.15
CA THR A 70 16.05 -18.29 -20.49
C THR A 70 15.70 -16.97 -21.19
N LEU A 71 15.70 -15.87 -20.45
CA LEU A 71 15.36 -14.55 -20.97
C LEU A 71 16.61 -13.74 -21.34
N THR A 72 16.57 -13.12 -22.51
CA THR A 72 17.53 -12.08 -22.87
C THR A 72 17.32 -10.84 -21.99
N ALA A 73 18.37 -10.02 -21.81
CA ALA A 73 18.29 -8.76 -21.07
C ALA A 73 17.16 -7.84 -21.56
N ARG A 74 16.91 -7.81 -22.88
CA ARG A 74 15.80 -7.05 -23.48
C ARG A 74 14.44 -7.60 -23.05
N GLN A 75 14.27 -8.93 -23.06
CA GLN A 75 13.01 -9.55 -22.61
C GLN A 75 12.80 -9.35 -21.10
N GLN A 76 13.86 -9.44 -20.29
CA GLN A 76 13.80 -9.16 -18.87
C GLN A 76 13.33 -7.73 -18.60
N ALA A 77 13.93 -6.73 -19.28
CA ALA A 77 13.55 -5.33 -19.12
C ALA A 77 12.07 -5.07 -19.48
N VAL A 78 11.61 -5.64 -20.60
CA VAL A 78 10.21 -5.49 -21.06
C VAL A 78 9.23 -6.11 -20.05
N ARG A 79 9.52 -7.31 -19.53
CA ARG A 79 8.67 -7.95 -18.51
C ARG A 79 8.71 -7.22 -17.18
N ALA A 80 9.88 -6.81 -16.72
CA ALA A 80 10.03 -6.04 -15.49
C ALA A 80 9.25 -4.72 -15.53
N LEU A 81 9.25 -4.02 -16.68
CA LEU A 81 8.47 -2.80 -16.88
C LEU A 81 6.97 -3.05 -16.71
N MET A 82 6.42 -4.14 -17.26
CA MET A 82 5.00 -4.47 -17.06
C MET A 82 4.66 -4.71 -15.59
N ILE A 83 5.57 -5.34 -14.85
CA ILE A 83 5.41 -5.58 -13.41
C ILE A 83 5.46 -4.26 -12.64
N GLU A 84 6.38 -3.36 -12.97
CA GLU A 84 6.47 -2.02 -12.37
C GLU A 84 5.22 -1.17 -12.64
N LEU A 85 4.63 -1.26 -13.83
CA LEU A 85 3.35 -0.61 -14.13
C LEU A 85 2.22 -1.18 -13.27
N ASN A 86 2.21 -2.49 -13.03
CA ASN A 86 1.24 -3.11 -12.13
C ASN A 86 1.45 -2.70 -10.68
N MET A 87 2.70 -2.58 -10.21
CA MET A 87 3.02 -2.02 -8.90
C MET A 87 2.47 -0.60 -8.76
N LYS A 88 2.66 0.25 -9.77
CA LYS A 88 2.10 1.60 -9.79
C LYS A 88 0.59 1.60 -9.67
N LYS A 89 -0.12 0.72 -10.39
CA LYS A 89 -1.60 0.61 -10.26
C LYS A 89 -2.05 0.26 -8.84
N VAL A 90 -1.29 -0.56 -8.12
CA VAL A 90 -1.61 -0.89 -6.71
C VAL A 90 -1.48 0.34 -5.83
N VAL A 91 -0.41 1.12 -6.02
CA VAL A 91 -0.15 2.37 -5.29
C VAL A 91 -1.21 3.43 -5.63
N ASP A 92 -1.50 3.64 -6.91
CA ASP A 92 -2.51 4.60 -7.37
C ASP A 92 -3.89 4.25 -6.81
N ARG A 93 -4.23 2.94 -6.72
CA ARG A 93 -5.44 2.48 -6.06
C ARG A 93 -5.43 2.80 -4.57
N PHE A 94 -4.34 2.54 -3.86
CA PHE A 94 -4.22 2.91 -2.44
C PHE A 94 -4.51 4.39 -2.25
N TYR A 95 -3.88 5.27 -3.02
CA TYR A 95 -4.09 6.71 -2.92
C TYR A 95 -5.52 7.12 -3.26
N ARG A 96 -6.16 6.51 -4.26
CA ARG A 96 -7.57 6.81 -4.54
C ARG A 96 -8.45 6.49 -3.34
N GLU A 97 -8.31 5.30 -2.76
CA GLU A 97 -9.10 4.91 -1.59
C GLU A 97 -8.77 5.76 -0.37
N TYR A 98 -7.49 6.12 -0.19
CA TYR A 98 -7.04 7.01 0.87
C TYR A 98 -7.75 8.37 0.76
N ARG A 99 -7.73 9.02 -0.41
CA ARG A 99 -8.44 10.29 -0.63
C ARG A 99 -9.94 10.17 -0.39
N GLU A 100 -10.57 9.10 -0.90
CA GLU A 100 -12.01 8.88 -0.75
C GLU A 100 -12.45 8.66 0.71
N LYS A 101 -11.61 8.02 1.52
CA LYS A 101 -11.97 7.60 2.88
C LYS A 101 -11.45 8.53 3.95
N VAL A 102 -10.25 9.08 3.76
CA VAL A 102 -9.53 9.91 4.73
C VAL A 102 -9.74 11.40 4.45
N GLY A 103 -9.97 11.79 3.19
CA GLY A 103 -10.37 13.15 2.83
C GLY A 103 -9.24 14.16 2.65
N GLU A 104 -8.03 13.69 2.30
CA GLU A 104 -6.93 14.57 1.84
C GLU A 104 -6.92 14.74 0.31
#